data_AF-A0A1D6EXJ8-F1
#
_entry.id   AF-A0A1D6EXJ8-F1
#
_cell.length_a   1.000
_cell.length_b   1.000
_cell.length_c   1.000
_cell.angle_alpha   90.00
_cell.angle_beta   90.00
_cell.angle_gamma   90.00
#
_symmetry.space_group_name_H-M   'P 1'
#
loop_
_entity.id
_entity.type
_entity.pdbx_description
1 polymer ?
#
loop_
_entity_poly.entity_id
_entity_poly.type
_entity_poly.pdbx_seq_one_letter_code
_entity_poly.pdbx_strand_id
1 'polypeptide(L)'
;MGDSYIILKTTALKNGSLRHDIHYWIGKDTSQDEAGTAAILTVELDAALGGRAVQYREIQGNETEKFLSYFRPCIMPQPGGVASGFNHVEVNEQDYKTHLYVCHGKHVVHVNEVPFARSSLNHDDIFILDTKSKIFQFSGSNSSIQERAKALEVVQYIKDTFHEGKCEIASVEDGRMMADAEAGEFWGFFGGFAPLPRRAPAEGNEKHDETAFKLLCFDQGKLEPVDCQSLAHELLETNKCYFLDCGAELYVWMGRITSLMERKGASEAAEKLLSDSNRTRTHIIKVIEGFETVTFKSKFKEWPQTPELKLSSEDGRGKVAALLKRQGLNVKGLMKAAPTQEEPQSYIDSTGNLQVWRVNDKDKVQLSPSDQSKFYTGDCYIFQYTYPGDDKEECLIGTWFGKKSIEEDRVIAVSLASKMVESAKFQAVQARFYEGKEPIQFFVIFQSFQVFKGGLSSGYKRFIAENGIDDESYSEDGLALFRIQGSGPENMQAIQVEPVSFFP
;
A
#
# COMPACT_ATOMS: atom_id res chain seq x y z
N MET A 1 -13.94 9.97 -21.07
CA MET A 1 -14.67 10.30 -19.81
C MET A 1 -16.01 9.59 -19.78
N GLY A 2 -16.65 9.37 -20.94
CA GLY A 2 -17.91 8.65 -21.08
C GLY A 2 -17.80 7.13 -21.29
N ASP A 3 -16.61 6.54 -21.17
CA ASP A 3 -16.42 5.09 -21.40
C ASP A 3 -15.97 4.37 -20.12
N SER A 4 -16.11 3.05 -20.15
CA SER A 4 -15.53 2.13 -19.17
C SER A 4 -14.42 1.29 -19.81
N TYR A 5 -13.33 1.08 -19.08
CA TYR A 5 -12.13 0.37 -19.57
C TYR A 5 -11.83 -0.83 -18.68
N ILE A 6 -11.29 -1.91 -19.26
CA ILE A 6 -10.74 -3.05 -18.51
C ILE A 6 -9.23 -3.11 -18.74
N ILE A 7 -8.48 -3.08 -17.64
CA ILE A 7 -7.02 -3.07 -17.61
C ILE A 7 -6.55 -4.33 -16.91
N LEU A 8 -5.80 -5.18 -17.61
CA LEU A 8 -5.17 -6.37 -17.06
C LEU A 8 -3.69 -6.12 -16.80
N LYS A 9 -3.29 -6.05 -15.53
CA LYS A 9 -1.87 -6.10 -15.14
C LYS A 9 -1.48 -7.53 -14.85
N THR A 10 -0.43 -8.00 -15.53
CA THR A 10 0.20 -9.30 -15.25
C THR A 10 1.59 -9.10 -14.65
N THR A 11 1.91 -9.84 -13.59
CA THR A 11 3.19 -9.79 -12.90
C THR A 11 3.72 -11.21 -12.75
N ALA A 12 4.96 -11.45 -13.16
CA ALA A 12 5.62 -12.73 -12.95
C ALA A 12 6.11 -12.84 -11.50
N LEU A 13 5.76 -13.93 -10.82
CA LEU A 13 6.26 -14.25 -9.49
C LEU A 13 7.57 -15.06 -9.59
N LYS A 14 8.36 -15.05 -8.51
CA LYS A 14 9.67 -15.74 -8.44
C LYS A 14 9.57 -17.24 -8.71
N ASN A 15 8.44 -17.86 -8.35
CA ASN A 15 8.14 -19.26 -8.61
C ASN A 15 7.74 -19.55 -10.08
N GLY A 16 7.78 -18.56 -10.97
CA GLY A 16 7.42 -18.68 -12.39
C GLY A 16 5.92 -18.58 -12.68
N SER A 17 5.06 -18.56 -11.66
CA SER A 17 3.62 -18.35 -11.84
C SER A 17 3.30 -16.88 -12.17
N LEU A 18 2.16 -16.64 -12.82
CA LEU A 18 1.66 -15.31 -13.12
C LEU A 18 0.60 -14.89 -12.11
N ARG A 19 0.74 -13.68 -11.59
CA ARG A 19 -0.30 -12.98 -10.84
C ARG A 19 -0.99 -11.99 -11.77
N HIS A 20 -2.32 -11.98 -11.70
CA HIS A 20 -3.16 -11.09 -12.49
C HIS A 20 -3.92 -10.14 -11.56
N ASP A 21 -3.93 -8.86 -11.92
CA ASP A 21 -4.78 -7.85 -11.32
C ASP A 21 -5.61 -7.24 -12.45
N ILE A 22 -6.93 -7.32 -12.37
CA ILE A 22 -7.85 -6.76 -13.36
C ILE A 22 -8.51 -5.54 -12.75
N HIS A 23 -8.37 -4.40 -13.40
CA HIS A 23 -9.01 -3.17 -13.00
C HIS A 23 -10.07 -2.83 -14.03
N TYR A 24 -11.31 -2.59 -13.62
CA TYR A 24 -12.30 -1.96 -14.49
C TYR A 24 -12.49 -0.52 -14.05
N TRP A 25 -12.08 0.39 -14.93
CA TRP A 25 -12.13 1.82 -14.72
C TRP A 25 -13.44 2.37 -15.30
N ILE A 26 -14.14 3.15 -14.49
CA ILE A 26 -15.46 3.71 -14.78
C ILE A 26 -15.28 5.22 -14.92
N GLY A 27 -15.48 5.72 -16.14
CA GLY A 27 -15.43 7.14 -16.42
C GLY A 27 -16.56 7.91 -15.73
N LYS A 28 -16.31 9.18 -15.41
CA LYS A 28 -17.29 10.02 -14.70
C LYS A 28 -18.63 10.12 -15.43
N ASP A 29 -18.60 10.12 -16.77
CA ASP A 29 -19.77 10.30 -17.62
C ASP A 29 -20.22 8.98 -18.28
N THR A 30 -19.69 7.83 -17.84
CA THR A 30 -20.04 6.54 -18.43
C THR A 30 -21.46 6.13 -18.05
N SER A 31 -22.14 5.42 -18.96
CA SER A 31 -23.48 4.93 -18.70
C SER A 31 -23.49 3.78 -17.70
N GLN A 32 -24.62 3.59 -17.00
CA GLN A 32 -24.78 2.48 -16.06
C GLN A 32 -24.64 1.11 -16.76
N ASP A 33 -25.12 1.00 -18.00
CA ASP A 33 -25.03 -0.22 -18.79
C ASP A 33 -23.58 -0.55 -19.17
N GLU A 34 -22.77 0.44 -19.56
CA GLU A 34 -21.34 0.26 -19.84
C GLU A 34 -20.54 -0.12 -18.59
N ALA A 35 -20.80 0.55 -17.46
CA ALA A 35 -20.17 0.24 -16.18
C ALA A 35 -20.51 -1.19 -15.72
N GLY A 36 -21.79 -1.58 -15.82
CA GLY A 36 -22.25 -2.94 -15.52
C GLY A 36 -21.64 -3.98 -16.45
N THR A 37 -21.56 -3.67 -17.75
CA THR A 37 -20.91 -4.54 -18.74
C THR A 37 -19.42 -4.73 -18.43
N ALA A 38 -18.69 -3.66 -18.08
CA ALA A 38 -17.29 -3.76 -17.71
C ALA A 38 -17.06 -4.63 -16.45
N ALA A 39 -17.95 -4.52 -15.47
CA ALA A 39 -17.92 -5.38 -14.28
C ALA A 39 -18.15 -6.86 -14.62
N ILE A 40 -19.11 -7.18 -15.49
CA ILE A 40 -19.39 -8.57 -15.91
C ILE A 40 -18.24 -9.14 -16.74
N LEU A 41 -17.75 -8.38 -17.72
CA LEU A 41 -16.62 -8.79 -18.57
C LEU A 41 -15.35 -9.03 -17.75
N THR A 42 -15.15 -8.29 -16.67
CA THR A 42 -14.03 -8.51 -15.74
C THR A 42 -14.11 -9.88 -15.07
N VAL A 43 -15.31 -10.31 -14.65
CA VAL A 43 -15.53 -11.66 -14.08
C VAL A 43 -15.29 -12.76 -15.13
N GLU A 44 -15.73 -12.54 -16.37
CA GLU A 44 -15.48 -13.48 -17.48
C GLU A 44 -14.00 -13.60 -17.83
N LEU A 45 -13.30 -12.47 -17.86
CA LEU A 45 -11.86 -12.42 -18.11
C LEU A 45 -11.09 -13.17 -17.02
N ASP A 46 -11.43 -12.95 -15.75
CA ASP A 46 -10.82 -13.71 -14.65
C ASP A 46 -11.08 -15.22 -14.77
N ALA A 47 -12.33 -15.63 -15.07
CA ALA A 47 -12.65 -17.03 -15.30
C ALA A 47 -11.81 -17.64 -16.45
N ALA A 48 -11.60 -16.89 -17.54
CA ALA A 48 -10.74 -17.31 -18.65
C ALA A 48 -9.25 -17.38 -18.26
N LEU A 49 -8.81 -16.61 -17.26
CA LEU A 49 -7.47 -16.63 -16.67
C LEU A 49 -7.28 -17.73 -15.60
N GLY A 50 -8.33 -18.52 -15.37
CA GLY A 50 -8.35 -19.63 -14.40
C GLY A 50 -8.89 -19.26 -13.03
N GLY A 51 -9.54 -18.10 -12.87
CA GLY A 51 -10.14 -17.65 -11.61
C GLY A 51 -9.10 -17.37 -10.53
N ARG A 52 -8.09 -16.57 -10.87
CA ARG A 52 -6.92 -16.30 -10.02
C ARG A 52 -6.58 -14.82 -9.92
N ALA A 53 -7.31 -13.97 -10.62
CA ALA A 53 -7.07 -12.54 -10.62
C ALA A 53 -7.73 -11.88 -9.40
N VAL A 54 -7.10 -10.82 -8.90
CA VAL A 54 -7.79 -9.88 -8.03
C VAL A 54 -8.44 -8.83 -8.92
N GLN A 55 -9.70 -8.52 -8.67
CA GLN A 55 -10.46 -7.57 -9.48
C GLN A 55 -10.69 -6.28 -8.70
N TYR A 56 -10.50 -5.14 -9.34
CA TYR A 56 -10.59 -3.82 -8.72
C TYR A 56 -11.55 -2.93 -9.51
N ARG A 57 -12.45 -2.26 -8.80
CA ARG A 57 -13.27 -1.19 -9.34
C ARG A 57 -12.56 0.13 -9.17
N GLU A 58 -12.27 0.80 -10.28
CA GLU A 58 -11.61 2.10 -10.29
C GLU A 58 -12.60 3.14 -10.80
N ILE A 59 -12.85 4.20 -10.03
CA ILE A 59 -13.73 5.30 -10.44
C ILE A 59 -12.86 6.48 -10.80
N GLN A 60 -13.17 7.17 -11.90
CA GLN A 60 -12.47 8.38 -12.28
C GLN A 60 -12.39 9.40 -11.12
N GLY A 61 -11.17 9.79 -10.74
CA GLY A 61 -10.89 10.73 -9.67
C GLY A 61 -10.89 10.12 -8.26
N ASN A 62 -11.12 8.82 -8.14
CA ASN A 62 -11.05 8.04 -6.90
C ASN A 62 -10.43 6.67 -7.17
N GLU A 63 -9.38 6.65 -8.01
CA GLU A 63 -8.61 5.45 -8.32
C GLU A 63 -7.68 5.05 -7.17
N THR A 64 -7.38 3.76 -7.08
CA THR A 64 -6.40 3.25 -6.11
C THR A 64 -4.97 3.62 -6.51
N GLU A 65 -4.09 3.82 -5.51
CA GLU A 65 -2.66 4.04 -5.76
C GLU A 65 -2.03 2.91 -6.59
N LYS A 66 -2.51 1.68 -6.40
CA LYS A 66 -2.08 0.52 -7.17
C LYS A 66 -2.36 0.70 -8.65
N PHE A 67 -3.60 1.06 -9.02
CA PHE A 67 -3.96 1.32 -10.42
C PHE A 67 -3.13 2.45 -11.01
N LEU A 68 -3.05 3.57 -10.29
CA LEU A 68 -2.32 4.75 -10.72
C LEU A 68 -0.84 4.45 -10.97
N SER A 69 -0.21 3.61 -10.15
CA SER A 69 1.21 3.25 -10.27
C SER A 69 1.62 2.71 -11.64
N TYR A 70 0.66 2.20 -12.43
CA TYR A 70 0.89 1.67 -13.77
C TYR A 70 1.05 2.75 -14.84
N PHE A 71 0.55 3.96 -14.58
CA PHE A 71 0.52 5.06 -15.53
C PHE A 71 1.53 6.11 -15.12
N ARG A 72 2.71 6.08 -15.74
CA ARG A 72 3.74 7.10 -15.54
C ARG A 72 3.96 7.89 -16.83
N PRO A 73 4.04 9.24 -16.76
CA PRO A 73 4.04 10.05 -15.54
C PRO A 73 2.63 10.40 -15.01
N CYS A 74 1.59 10.20 -15.81
CA CYS A 74 0.23 10.66 -15.49
C CYS A 74 -0.88 9.78 -16.07
N ILE A 75 -2.11 10.05 -15.61
CA ILE A 75 -3.36 9.65 -16.24
C ILE A 75 -4.09 10.90 -16.77
N MET A 76 -4.51 10.87 -18.04
CA MET A 76 -5.19 11.99 -18.71
C MET A 76 -6.55 11.54 -19.31
N PRO A 77 -7.64 11.49 -18.52
CA PRO A 77 -8.96 11.16 -19.05
C PRO A 77 -9.42 12.20 -20.09
N GLN A 78 -9.71 11.75 -21.31
CA GLN A 78 -10.16 12.64 -22.40
C GLN A 78 -11.69 12.85 -22.37
N PRO A 79 -12.20 14.03 -22.74
CA PRO A 79 -13.64 14.24 -22.91
C PRO A 79 -14.21 13.38 -24.06
N GLY A 80 -15.51 13.05 -23.98
CA GLY A 80 -16.19 12.19 -24.94
C GLY A 80 -16.16 10.69 -24.59
N GLY A 81 -16.59 9.86 -25.55
CA GLY A 81 -16.66 8.40 -25.50
C GLY A 81 -17.29 7.78 -26.75
N VAL A 82 -17.54 6.47 -26.73
CA VAL A 82 -18.15 5.71 -27.83
C VAL A 82 -19.53 6.28 -28.18
N ALA A 83 -20.33 6.65 -27.17
CA ALA A 83 -21.64 7.26 -27.36
C ALA A 83 -21.58 8.63 -28.06
N SER A 84 -20.47 9.37 -27.95
CA SER A 84 -20.26 10.64 -28.66
C SER A 84 -19.56 10.45 -30.02
N GLY A 85 -19.36 9.21 -30.48
CA GLY A 85 -18.71 8.89 -31.74
C GLY A 85 -17.19 9.07 -31.75
N PHE A 86 -16.55 9.21 -30.59
CA PHE A 86 -15.10 9.33 -30.49
C PHE A 86 -14.47 7.94 -30.66
N ASN A 87 -13.88 7.69 -31.82
CA ASN A 87 -12.93 6.58 -31.99
C ASN A 87 -11.54 7.06 -31.60
N HIS A 88 -10.72 6.15 -31.08
CA HIS A 88 -9.36 6.44 -30.63
C HIS A 88 -8.40 6.67 -31.81
N VAL A 89 -8.63 7.67 -32.68
CA VAL A 89 -7.78 7.91 -33.87
C VAL A 89 -7.76 9.39 -34.32
N GLU A 90 -6.52 9.84 -34.53
CA GLU A 90 -5.98 10.93 -35.38
C GLU A 90 -6.39 12.39 -35.10
N VAL A 91 -5.45 13.11 -34.47
CA VAL A 91 -5.38 14.57 -34.50
C VAL A 91 -5.08 15.00 -35.94
N ASN A 92 -6.10 15.46 -36.66
CA ASN A 92 -5.89 16.18 -37.91
C ASN A 92 -5.14 17.50 -37.62
N GLU A 93 -4.04 17.75 -38.32
CA GLU A 93 -3.16 18.93 -38.14
C GLU A 93 -3.85 20.30 -38.36
N GLN A 94 -5.09 20.34 -38.84
CA GLN A 94 -5.71 21.58 -39.34
C GLN A 94 -6.46 22.42 -38.29
N ASP A 95 -6.74 21.93 -37.09
CA ASP A 95 -7.38 22.71 -36.01
C ASP A 95 -6.78 22.38 -34.64
N TYR A 96 -5.60 22.95 -34.33
CA TYR A 96 -5.03 22.82 -32.99
C TYR A 96 -5.89 23.60 -31.97
N LYS A 97 -6.53 22.88 -31.06
CA LYS A 97 -7.33 23.47 -29.97
C LYS A 97 -6.44 23.74 -28.77
N THR A 98 -6.53 24.94 -28.19
CA THR A 98 -5.87 25.24 -26.91
C THR A 98 -6.56 24.49 -25.78
N HIS A 99 -5.78 23.77 -24.98
CA HIS A 99 -6.26 23.03 -23.83
C HIS A 99 -5.71 23.61 -22.52
N LEU A 100 -6.53 23.59 -21.48
CA LEU A 100 -6.11 23.92 -20.12
C LEU A 100 -6.33 22.70 -19.24
N TYR A 101 -5.27 22.24 -18.60
CA TYR A 101 -5.32 21.11 -17.68
C TYR A 101 -5.04 21.57 -16.26
N VAL A 102 -5.65 20.90 -15.28
CA VAL A 102 -5.26 20.97 -13.87
C VAL A 102 -4.59 19.67 -13.46
N CYS A 103 -3.50 19.77 -12.70
CA CYS A 103 -2.68 18.65 -12.25
C CYS A 103 -2.82 18.45 -10.73
N HIS A 104 -3.13 17.22 -10.32
CA HIS A 104 -3.23 16.82 -8.91
C HIS A 104 -2.44 15.53 -8.64
N GLY A 105 -1.77 15.46 -7.48
CA GLY A 105 -1.13 14.22 -7.00
C GLY A 105 0.39 14.33 -6.90
N LYS A 106 0.95 13.63 -5.89
CA LYS A 106 2.38 13.69 -5.52
C LYS A 106 3.22 12.54 -6.10
N HIS A 107 2.56 11.46 -6.54
CA HIS A 107 3.24 10.26 -7.05
C HIS A 107 2.93 10.03 -8.53
N VAL A 108 1.65 9.88 -8.86
CA VAL A 108 1.14 9.85 -10.23
C VAL A 108 0.21 11.04 -10.38
N VAL A 109 0.41 11.81 -11.46
CA VAL A 109 -0.33 13.05 -11.67
C VAL A 109 -1.65 12.71 -12.35
N HIS A 110 -2.75 13.12 -11.75
CA HIS A 110 -4.06 13.17 -12.38
C HIS A 110 -4.16 14.47 -13.15
N VAL A 111 -4.43 14.38 -14.44
CA VAL A 111 -4.52 15.52 -15.32
C VAL A 111 -5.94 15.59 -15.83
N ASN A 112 -6.68 16.62 -15.43
CA ASN A 112 -8.04 16.84 -15.86
C ASN A 112 -8.10 18.06 -16.76
N GLU A 113 -8.75 17.94 -17.92
CA GLU A 113 -9.06 19.11 -18.74
C GLU A 113 -10.11 19.96 -18.02
N VAL A 114 -9.85 21.26 -17.95
CA VAL A 114 -10.74 22.27 -17.37
C VAL A 114 -11.08 23.32 -18.43
N PRO A 115 -12.17 24.09 -18.27
CA PRO A 115 -12.48 25.16 -19.22
C PRO A 115 -11.27 26.08 -19.39
N PHE A 116 -10.89 26.38 -20.63
CA PHE A 116 -9.86 27.37 -20.94
C PHE A 116 -10.38 28.78 -20.61
N ALA A 117 -10.34 29.11 -19.32
CA ALA A 117 -10.87 30.32 -18.74
C ALA A 117 -10.08 30.67 -17.48
N ARG A 118 -9.91 31.97 -17.24
CA ARG A 118 -9.21 32.47 -16.04
C ARG A 118 -9.87 32.00 -14.74
N SER A 119 -11.18 31.80 -14.75
CA SER A 119 -11.97 31.31 -13.60
C SER A 119 -11.62 29.89 -13.18
N SER A 120 -10.90 29.13 -14.01
CA SER A 120 -10.41 27.79 -13.70
C SER A 120 -9.14 27.81 -12.86
N LEU A 121 -8.30 28.85 -13.01
CA LEU A 121 -7.03 29.00 -12.31
C LEU A 121 -7.24 29.33 -10.83
N ASN A 122 -6.34 28.87 -9.97
CA ASN A 122 -6.34 29.19 -8.54
C ASN A 122 -4.90 29.19 -7.97
N HIS A 123 -4.77 29.60 -6.71
CA HIS A 123 -3.47 29.72 -6.02
C HIS A 123 -2.93 28.38 -5.47
N ASP A 124 -3.71 27.31 -5.49
CA ASP A 124 -3.40 26.04 -4.83
C ASP A 124 -2.86 24.97 -5.81
N ASP A 125 -3.42 24.91 -7.00
CA ASP A 125 -3.16 23.86 -7.97
C ASP A 125 -2.11 24.27 -9.02
N ILE A 126 -1.67 23.28 -9.80
CA ILE A 126 -0.78 23.48 -10.95
C ILE A 126 -1.61 23.29 -12.22
N PHE A 127 -1.44 24.20 -13.18
CA PHE A 127 -2.15 24.19 -14.44
C PHE A 127 -1.18 24.07 -15.61
N ILE A 128 -1.58 23.33 -16.65
CA ILE A 128 -0.84 23.22 -17.89
C ILE A 128 -1.70 23.86 -18.99
N LEU A 129 -1.22 24.98 -19.54
CA LEU A 129 -1.81 25.59 -20.72
C LEU A 129 -1.07 25.08 -21.95
N ASP A 130 -1.75 24.24 -22.72
CA ASP A 130 -1.21 23.57 -23.89
C ASP A 130 -1.66 24.30 -25.17
N THR A 131 -0.71 24.97 -25.83
CA THR A 131 -0.93 25.75 -27.05
C THR A 131 -0.15 25.16 -28.21
N LYS A 132 -0.41 25.62 -29.44
CA LYS A 132 0.19 25.06 -30.66
C LYS A 132 1.73 25.07 -30.67
N SER A 133 2.35 26.07 -30.06
CA SER A 133 3.81 26.27 -30.13
C SER A 133 4.51 26.30 -28.78
N LYS A 134 3.75 26.42 -27.68
CA LYS A 134 4.31 26.54 -26.34
C LYS A 134 3.39 25.94 -25.28
N ILE A 135 3.98 25.20 -24.35
CA ILE A 135 3.28 24.65 -23.17
C ILE A 135 3.71 25.45 -21.95
N PHE A 136 2.75 25.99 -21.21
CA PHE A 136 3.01 26.74 -19.99
C PHE A 136 2.62 25.92 -18.77
N GLN A 137 3.54 25.78 -17.80
CA GLN A 137 3.22 25.31 -16.46
C GLN A 137 2.96 26.51 -15.56
N PHE A 138 1.70 26.76 -15.20
CA PHE A 138 1.35 27.73 -14.18
C PHE A 138 1.30 27.05 -12.80
N SER A 139 2.18 27.47 -11.89
CA SER A 139 2.28 26.91 -10.54
C SER A 139 1.65 27.86 -9.53
N GLY A 140 0.53 27.46 -8.91
CA GLY A 140 -0.10 28.19 -7.81
C GLY A 140 0.85 28.42 -6.64
N SER A 141 0.73 29.54 -5.95
CA SER A 141 1.64 29.95 -4.86
C SER A 141 1.65 28.98 -3.68
N ASN A 142 0.55 28.25 -3.43
CA ASN A 142 0.42 27.25 -2.36
C ASN A 142 0.78 25.83 -2.81
N SER A 143 1.16 25.60 -4.07
CA SER A 143 1.60 24.29 -4.56
C SER A 143 2.98 23.91 -4.01
N SER A 144 3.22 22.63 -3.73
CA SER A 144 4.50 22.13 -3.22
C SER A 144 5.56 21.95 -4.31
N ILE A 145 6.84 21.98 -3.92
CA ILE A 145 7.97 21.72 -4.85
C ILE A 145 7.83 20.35 -5.52
N GLN A 146 7.35 19.33 -4.80
CA GLN A 146 7.14 17.99 -5.32
C GLN A 146 6.06 17.99 -6.41
N GLU A 147 4.91 18.62 -6.17
CA GLU A 147 3.83 18.72 -7.16
C GLU A 147 4.31 19.45 -8.43
N ARG A 148 5.09 20.53 -8.27
CA ARG A 148 5.66 21.30 -9.39
C ARG A 148 6.61 20.46 -10.24
N ALA A 149 7.45 19.63 -9.61
CA ALA A 149 8.35 18.73 -10.32
C ALA A 149 7.59 17.63 -11.07
N LYS A 150 6.54 17.05 -10.47
CA LYS A 150 5.72 16.03 -11.13
C LYS A 150 4.90 16.60 -12.28
N ALA A 151 4.35 17.81 -12.15
CA ALA A 151 3.68 18.49 -13.25
C ALA A 151 4.63 18.76 -14.42
N LEU A 152 5.92 19.04 -14.17
CA LEU A 152 6.90 19.21 -15.23
C LEU A 152 7.13 17.90 -16.01
N GLU A 153 7.12 16.73 -15.35
CA GLU A 153 7.15 15.43 -16.05
C GLU A 153 5.94 15.27 -16.98
N VAL A 154 4.76 15.76 -16.58
CA VAL A 154 3.56 15.76 -17.43
C VAL A 154 3.71 16.69 -18.62
N VAL A 155 4.27 17.89 -18.41
CA VAL A 155 4.54 18.84 -19.50
C VAL A 155 5.49 18.23 -20.54
N GLN A 156 6.56 17.55 -20.10
CA GLN A 156 7.45 16.83 -21.01
C GLN A 156 6.73 15.72 -21.75
N TYR A 157 5.88 14.95 -21.05
CA TYR A 157 5.07 13.91 -21.68
C TYR A 157 4.12 14.47 -22.76
N ILE A 158 3.44 15.60 -22.50
CA ILE A 158 2.56 16.27 -23.47
C ILE A 158 3.38 16.74 -24.68
N LYS A 159 4.53 17.38 -24.43
CA LYS A 159 5.45 17.82 -25.48
C LYS A 159 5.89 16.65 -26.39
N ASP A 160 6.29 15.54 -25.81
CA ASP A 160 6.82 14.40 -26.58
C ASP A 160 5.69 13.65 -27.31
N THR A 161 4.53 13.50 -26.67
CA THR A 161 3.42 12.68 -27.17
C THR A 161 2.54 13.41 -28.17
N PHE A 162 2.22 14.68 -27.90
CA PHE A 162 1.24 15.45 -28.69
C PHE A 162 1.89 16.53 -29.58
N HIS A 163 3.17 16.88 -29.33
CA HIS A 163 3.90 17.89 -30.11
C HIS A 163 5.20 17.39 -30.74
N GLU A 164 5.43 16.07 -30.74
CA GLU A 164 6.62 15.44 -31.33
C GLU A 164 7.96 16.02 -30.81
N GLY A 165 7.99 16.54 -29.58
CA GLY A 165 9.18 17.15 -28.99
C GLY A 165 9.51 18.57 -29.48
N LYS A 166 8.67 19.18 -30.33
CA LYS A 166 8.98 20.47 -31.01
C LYS A 166 8.46 21.72 -30.29
N CYS A 167 7.67 21.54 -29.25
CA CYS A 167 7.03 22.64 -28.51
C CYS A 167 7.98 23.26 -27.46
N GLU A 168 7.89 24.58 -27.26
CA GLU A 168 8.58 25.29 -26.18
C GLU A 168 7.91 25.03 -24.83
N ILE A 169 8.66 25.11 -23.73
CA ILE A 169 8.12 24.96 -22.37
C ILE A 169 8.46 26.22 -21.58
N ALA A 170 7.46 26.79 -20.91
CA ALA A 170 7.61 27.94 -20.01
C ALA A 170 7.07 27.64 -18.62
N SER A 171 7.71 28.20 -17.60
CA SER A 171 7.32 28.03 -16.20
C SER A 171 6.85 29.36 -15.63
N VAL A 172 5.57 29.43 -15.26
CA VAL A 172 4.95 30.64 -14.73
C VAL A 172 4.60 30.42 -13.26
N GLU A 173 5.12 31.27 -12.39
CA GLU A 173 4.83 31.22 -10.96
C GLU A 173 3.78 32.27 -10.59
N ASP A 174 2.76 31.83 -9.85
CA ASP A 174 1.75 32.69 -9.25
C ASP A 174 2.38 33.74 -8.31
N GLY A 175 2.01 35.01 -8.51
CA GLY A 175 2.54 36.14 -7.76
C GLY A 175 3.85 36.75 -8.30
N ARG A 176 4.51 36.15 -9.31
CA ARG A 176 5.59 36.85 -10.04
C ARG A 176 4.99 37.91 -10.97
N MET A 177 5.53 39.12 -10.91
CA MET A 177 5.03 40.27 -11.69
C MET A 177 5.20 40.05 -13.19
N MET A 178 4.36 40.73 -13.99
CA MET A 178 4.36 40.72 -15.47
C MET A 178 5.64 41.27 -16.13
N ALA A 179 6.72 41.47 -15.38
CA ALA A 179 8.03 41.82 -15.93
C ALA A 179 8.74 40.60 -16.56
N ASP A 180 8.30 39.39 -16.22
CA ASP A 180 8.71 38.17 -16.89
C ASP A 180 7.96 37.99 -18.22
N ALA A 181 8.69 37.73 -19.30
CA ALA A 181 8.13 37.64 -20.65
C ALA A 181 7.19 36.45 -20.81
N GLU A 182 7.51 35.31 -20.18
CA GLU A 182 6.70 34.09 -20.22
C GLU A 182 5.40 34.27 -19.44
N ALA A 183 5.45 34.90 -18.27
CA ALA A 183 4.27 35.28 -17.52
C ALA A 183 3.38 36.26 -18.30
N GLY A 184 3.97 37.27 -18.96
CA GLY A 184 3.23 38.21 -19.80
C GLY A 184 2.49 37.54 -20.94
N GLU A 185 3.16 36.63 -21.66
CA GLU A 185 2.57 35.80 -22.72
C GLU A 185 1.43 34.92 -22.21
N PHE A 186 1.65 34.20 -21.10
CA PHE A 186 0.65 33.37 -20.45
C PHE A 186 -0.62 34.15 -20.10
N TRP A 187 -0.48 35.30 -19.43
CA TRP A 187 -1.63 36.13 -19.07
C TRP A 187 -2.32 36.75 -20.29
N GLY A 188 -1.59 36.97 -21.39
CA GLY A 188 -2.14 37.39 -22.67
C GLY A 188 -3.24 36.46 -23.19
N PHE A 189 -3.08 35.15 -23.02
CA PHE A 189 -4.10 34.14 -23.37
C PHE A 189 -5.41 34.31 -22.60
N PHE A 190 -5.39 34.94 -21.43
CA PHE A 190 -6.56 35.19 -20.58
C PHE A 190 -7.05 36.65 -20.62
N GLY A 191 -6.56 37.46 -21.56
CA GLY A 191 -6.91 38.88 -21.68
C GLY A 191 -6.23 39.79 -20.64
N GLY A 192 -5.11 39.36 -20.09
CA GLY A 192 -4.33 40.08 -19.08
C GLY A 192 -4.49 39.54 -17.66
N PHE A 193 -3.65 40.06 -16.75
CA PHE A 193 -3.67 39.69 -15.34
C PHE A 193 -4.92 40.23 -14.63
N ALA A 194 -5.57 39.37 -13.86
CA ALA A 194 -6.62 39.74 -12.93
C ALA A 194 -6.57 38.80 -11.70
N PRO A 195 -7.12 39.21 -10.54
CA PRO A 195 -7.15 38.38 -9.35
C PRO A 195 -7.79 37.01 -9.61
N LEU A 196 -7.16 35.96 -9.09
CA LEU A 196 -7.66 34.59 -9.21
C LEU A 196 -8.71 34.28 -8.14
N PRO A 197 -9.67 33.39 -8.44
CA PRO A 197 -10.63 32.92 -7.44
C PRO A 197 -9.91 32.15 -6.31
N ARG A 198 -10.44 32.28 -5.09
CA ARG A 198 -10.06 31.39 -3.99
C ARG A 198 -10.75 30.04 -4.19
N ARG A 199 -10.02 28.96 -3.98
CA ARG A 199 -10.58 27.61 -4.02
C ARG A 199 -11.65 27.47 -2.92
N ALA A 200 -12.79 26.88 -3.25
CA ALA A 200 -13.71 26.41 -2.22
C ALA A 200 -12.99 25.35 -1.38
N PRO A 201 -13.17 25.30 -0.05
CA PRO A 201 -12.58 24.24 0.77
C PRO A 201 -12.89 22.89 0.13
N ALA A 202 -11.87 22.06 -0.11
CA ALA A 202 -12.11 20.69 -0.51
C ALA A 202 -13.02 20.07 0.55
N GLU A 203 -14.12 19.43 0.14
CA GLU A 203 -14.91 18.61 1.05
C GLU A 203 -13.93 17.66 1.72
N GLY A 204 -13.79 17.82 3.03
CA GLY A 204 -12.70 17.22 3.78
C GLY A 204 -12.70 15.71 3.60
N ASN A 205 -11.52 15.11 3.71
CA ASN A 205 -11.43 13.70 4.07
C ASN A 205 -12.25 13.52 5.35
N GLU A 206 -13.48 13.03 5.22
CA GLU A 206 -14.26 12.60 6.35
C GLU A 206 -13.36 11.66 7.12
N LYS A 207 -13.13 11.97 8.40
CA LYS A 207 -12.48 11.02 9.30
C LYS A 207 -13.35 9.77 9.23
N HIS A 208 -12.84 8.72 8.60
CA HIS A 208 -13.47 7.42 8.70
C HIS A 208 -13.47 7.06 10.18
N ASP A 209 -14.61 7.25 10.84
CA ASP A 209 -14.91 6.57 12.09
C ASP A 209 -14.62 5.08 11.87
N GLU A 210 -14.00 4.42 12.85
CA GLU A 210 -13.81 2.97 12.85
C GLU A 210 -15.18 2.30 12.67
N THR A 211 -15.52 2.03 11.42
CA THR A 211 -16.83 1.51 11.07
C THR A 211 -16.79 0.03 11.42
N ALA A 212 -17.71 -0.42 12.29
CA ALA A 212 -17.93 -1.83 12.54
C ALA A 212 -18.11 -2.55 11.19
N PHE A 213 -17.28 -3.57 10.93
CA PHE A 213 -17.36 -4.32 9.69
C PHE A 213 -18.71 -5.04 9.57
N LYS A 214 -19.21 -5.24 8.36
CA LYS A 214 -20.40 -6.05 8.09
C LYS A 214 -20.04 -7.17 7.13
N LEU A 215 -20.43 -8.40 7.47
CA LEU A 215 -20.30 -9.56 6.60
C LEU A 215 -21.69 -9.94 6.07
N LEU A 216 -21.83 -10.04 4.75
CA LEU A 216 -23.06 -10.47 4.09
C LEU A 216 -22.75 -11.71 3.24
N CYS A 217 -23.58 -12.74 3.32
CA CYS A 217 -23.55 -13.90 2.44
C CYS A 217 -24.40 -13.62 1.20
N PHE A 218 -23.86 -13.86 0.01
CA PHE A 218 -24.61 -13.82 -1.23
C PHE A 218 -25.08 -15.23 -1.58
N ASP A 219 -26.39 -15.47 -1.48
CA ASP A 219 -27.02 -16.75 -1.79
C ASP A 219 -28.28 -16.54 -2.64
N GLN A 220 -28.42 -17.31 -3.72
CA GLN A 220 -29.57 -17.28 -4.63
C GLN A 220 -30.03 -15.87 -5.07
N GLY A 221 -29.08 -14.95 -5.28
CA GLY A 221 -29.38 -13.58 -5.71
C GLY A 221 -29.76 -12.61 -4.60
N LYS A 222 -29.63 -13.00 -3.32
CA LYS A 222 -29.92 -12.17 -2.15
C LYS A 222 -28.68 -12.00 -1.29
N LEU A 223 -28.61 -10.88 -0.57
CA LEU A 223 -27.59 -10.59 0.43
C LEU A 223 -28.18 -10.77 1.82
N GLU A 224 -27.65 -11.72 2.59
CA GLU A 224 -28.10 -12.04 3.93
C GLU A 224 -27.00 -11.71 4.95
N PRO A 225 -27.30 -10.96 6.04
CA PRO A 225 -26.30 -10.66 7.06
C PRO A 225 -25.80 -11.92 7.78
N VAL A 226 -24.48 -11.99 8.00
CA VAL A 226 -23.85 -13.02 8.82
C VAL A 226 -23.55 -12.41 10.19
N ASP A 227 -24.25 -12.88 11.22
CA ASP A 227 -24.03 -12.42 12.59
C ASP A 227 -22.69 -12.97 13.12
N CYS A 228 -21.74 -12.07 13.33
CA CYS A 228 -20.43 -12.42 13.89
C CYS A 228 -19.83 -11.24 14.67
N GLN A 229 -19.30 -11.54 15.86
CA GLN A 229 -18.59 -10.54 16.68
C GLN A 229 -17.15 -10.33 16.23
N SER A 230 -16.59 -11.27 15.46
CA SER A 230 -15.26 -11.18 14.88
C SER A 230 -15.13 -12.03 13.63
N LEU A 231 -14.34 -11.55 12.67
CA LEU A 231 -14.05 -12.27 11.43
C LEU A 231 -13.10 -13.44 11.67
N ALA A 232 -13.61 -14.64 11.38
CA ALA A 232 -12.88 -15.90 11.37
C ALA A 232 -12.94 -16.49 9.94
N HIS A 233 -11.86 -17.16 9.52
CA HIS A 233 -11.75 -17.71 8.16
C HIS A 233 -12.84 -18.76 7.88
N GLU A 234 -13.25 -19.51 8.91
CA GLU A 234 -14.24 -20.58 8.84
C GLU A 234 -15.65 -20.11 8.46
N LEU A 235 -15.91 -18.80 8.52
CA LEU A 235 -17.18 -18.21 8.08
C LEU A 235 -17.32 -18.21 6.55
N LEU A 236 -16.22 -18.37 5.80
CA LEU A 236 -16.20 -18.30 4.34
C LEU A 236 -16.34 -19.70 3.73
N GLU A 237 -17.56 -20.06 3.32
CA GLU A 237 -17.82 -21.33 2.63
C GLU A 237 -17.39 -21.30 1.16
N THR A 238 -16.63 -22.31 0.72
CA THR A 238 -16.04 -22.42 -0.64
C THR A 238 -17.06 -22.42 -1.80
N ASN A 239 -18.32 -22.72 -1.52
CA ASN A 239 -19.42 -22.76 -2.49
C ASN A 239 -20.28 -21.50 -2.49
N LYS A 240 -19.89 -20.44 -1.77
CA LYS A 240 -20.65 -19.18 -1.67
C LYS A 240 -19.77 -17.95 -1.93
N CYS A 241 -20.42 -16.81 -2.09
CA CYS A 241 -19.77 -15.50 -2.16
C CYS A 241 -20.10 -14.68 -0.90
N TYR A 242 -19.15 -13.89 -0.42
CA TYR A 242 -19.31 -13.07 0.78
C TYR A 242 -18.86 -11.64 0.53
N PHE A 243 -19.58 -10.69 1.12
CA PHE A 243 -19.32 -9.27 1.03
C PHE A 243 -18.86 -8.80 2.41
N LEU A 244 -17.64 -8.32 2.49
CA LEU A 244 -17.07 -7.74 3.69
C LEU A 244 -17.00 -6.22 3.49
N ASP A 245 -17.92 -5.50 4.13
CA ASP A 245 -18.02 -4.06 4.09
C ASP A 245 -17.26 -3.43 5.26
N CYS A 246 -16.25 -2.62 4.95
CA CYS A 246 -15.39 -1.91 5.90
C CYS A 246 -15.52 -0.38 5.77
N GLY A 247 -16.59 0.16 5.17
CA GLY A 247 -16.76 1.60 4.98
C GLY A 247 -16.02 2.14 3.75
N ALA A 248 -14.71 2.30 3.84
CA ALA A 248 -13.90 2.78 2.70
C ALA A 248 -13.75 1.72 1.59
N GLU A 249 -13.77 0.44 1.99
CA GLU A 249 -13.55 -0.72 1.11
C GLU A 249 -14.70 -1.72 1.26
N LEU A 250 -15.15 -2.27 0.13
CA LEU A 250 -16.05 -3.41 0.05
C LEU A 250 -15.29 -4.57 -0.62
N TYR A 251 -15.05 -5.63 0.14
CA TYR A 251 -14.45 -6.85 -0.40
C TYR A 251 -15.54 -7.83 -0.83
N VAL A 252 -15.43 -8.39 -2.03
CA VAL A 252 -16.27 -9.51 -2.50
C VAL A 252 -15.40 -10.74 -2.60
N TRP A 253 -15.50 -11.62 -1.62
CA TRP A 253 -14.82 -12.92 -1.63
C TRP A 253 -15.69 -13.94 -2.36
N MET A 254 -15.12 -14.65 -3.32
CA MET A 254 -15.82 -15.65 -4.12
C MET A 254 -15.18 -17.02 -3.87
N GLY A 255 -15.97 -17.94 -3.32
CA GLY A 255 -15.54 -19.30 -3.07
C GLY A 255 -15.16 -20.03 -4.36
N ARG A 256 -14.16 -20.90 -4.30
CA ARG A 256 -13.58 -21.57 -5.48
C ARG A 256 -14.58 -22.43 -6.24
N ILE A 257 -15.57 -23.00 -5.54
CA ILE A 257 -16.57 -23.92 -6.09
C ILE A 257 -17.79 -23.18 -6.66
N THR A 258 -17.92 -21.87 -6.42
CA THR A 258 -19.02 -21.05 -6.98
C THR A 258 -19.01 -21.07 -8.50
N SER A 259 -20.20 -21.09 -9.10
CA SER A 259 -20.39 -21.04 -10.55
C SER A 259 -20.11 -19.65 -11.13
N LEU A 260 -19.81 -19.57 -12.43
CA LEU A 260 -19.63 -18.28 -13.11
C LEU A 260 -20.87 -17.38 -13.00
N MET A 261 -22.07 -17.97 -13.02
CA MET A 261 -23.33 -17.22 -12.88
C MET A 261 -23.47 -16.60 -11.50
N GLU A 262 -23.13 -17.34 -10.43
CA GLU A 262 -23.14 -16.80 -9.06
C GLU A 262 -22.11 -15.68 -8.88
N ARG A 263 -20.91 -15.83 -9.45
CA ARG A 263 -19.87 -14.78 -9.40
C ARG A 263 -20.29 -13.51 -10.13
N LYS A 264 -20.96 -13.64 -11.28
CA LYS A 264 -21.55 -12.50 -12.00
C LYS A 264 -22.66 -11.83 -11.18
N GLY A 265 -23.57 -12.62 -10.61
CA GLY A 265 -24.63 -12.09 -9.74
C GLY A 265 -24.08 -11.37 -8.51
N ALA A 266 -23.03 -11.91 -7.87
CA ALA A 266 -22.34 -11.26 -6.76
C ALA A 266 -21.68 -9.94 -7.21
N SER A 267 -21.06 -9.93 -8.40
CA SER A 267 -20.47 -8.71 -8.97
C SER A 267 -21.51 -7.62 -9.20
N GLU A 268 -22.67 -7.96 -9.77
CA GLU A 268 -23.78 -7.02 -9.99
C GLU A 268 -24.40 -6.52 -8.68
N ALA A 269 -24.59 -7.42 -7.71
CA ALA A 269 -25.10 -7.07 -6.39
C ALA A 269 -24.16 -6.11 -5.64
N ALA A 270 -22.84 -6.21 -5.82
CA ALA A 270 -21.86 -5.29 -5.24
C ALA A 270 -21.97 -3.87 -5.82
N GLU A 271 -22.15 -3.74 -7.13
CA GLU A 271 -22.41 -2.44 -7.76
C GLU A 271 -23.71 -1.82 -7.23
N LYS A 272 -24.79 -2.62 -7.21
CA LYS A 272 -26.11 -2.17 -6.74
C LYS A 272 -26.09 -1.72 -5.28
N LEU A 273 -25.40 -2.46 -4.40
CA LEU A 273 -25.28 -2.12 -2.98
C LEU A 273 -24.68 -0.72 -2.75
N LEU A 274 -23.68 -0.34 -3.54
CA LEU A 274 -23.06 0.98 -3.43
C LEU A 274 -23.90 2.09 -4.07
N SER A 275 -24.59 1.79 -5.18
CA SER A 275 -25.55 2.72 -5.79
C SER A 275 -26.70 3.07 -4.85
N ASP A 276 -27.31 2.08 -4.20
CA ASP A 276 -28.46 2.28 -3.32
C ASP A 276 -28.10 3.03 -2.02
N SER A 277 -26.84 2.95 -1.58
CA SER A 277 -26.36 3.56 -0.34
C SER A 277 -25.70 4.94 -0.52
N ASN A 278 -25.68 5.49 -1.75
CA ASN A 278 -24.95 6.72 -2.11
C ASN A 278 -23.44 6.70 -1.75
N ARG A 279 -22.84 5.52 -1.60
CA ARG A 279 -21.43 5.34 -1.24
C ARG A 279 -20.53 5.32 -2.47
N THR A 280 -20.55 6.44 -3.19
CA THR A 280 -19.89 6.57 -4.50
C THR A 280 -18.36 6.54 -4.44
N ARG A 281 -17.75 6.67 -3.27
CA ARG A 281 -16.29 6.65 -3.07
C ARG A 281 -15.74 5.34 -2.54
N THR A 282 -16.60 4.37 -2.18
CA THR A 282 -16.16 3.08 -1.65
C THR A 282 -15.51 2.25 -2.76
N HIS A 283 -14.31 1.72 -2.50
CA HIS A 283 -13.61 0.84 -3.43
C HIS A 283 -14.20 -0.57 -3.38
N ILE A 284 -14.40 -1.21 -4.54
CA ILE A 284 -14.77 -2.63 -4.61
C ILE A 284 -13.53 -3.44 -4.99
N ILE A 285 -13.19 -4.44 -4.16
CA ILE A 285 -12.09 -5.36 -4.38
C ILE A 285 -12.66 -6.78 -4.36
N LYS A 286 -12.55 -7.51 -5.47
CA LYS A 286 -13.06 -8.88 -5.58
C LYS A 286 -11.89 -9.86 -5.57
N VAL A 287 -11.99 -10.89 -4.73
CA VAL A 287 -10.95 -11.90 -4.53
C VAL A 287 -11.54 -13.29 -4.69
N ILE A 288 -10.77 -14.21 -5.28
CA ILE A 288 -11.11 -15.63 -5.35
C ILE A 288 -10.41 -16.38 -4.21
N GLU A 289 -11.09 -17.38 -3.64
CA GLU A 289 -10.54 -18.28 -2.63
C GLU A 289 -9.16 -18.85 -3.00
N GLY A 290 -8.19 -18.62 -2.11
CA GLY A 290 -6.78 -18.99 -2.24
C GLY A 290 -5.91 -17.97 -2.98
N PHE A 291 -6.49 -16.88 -3.48
CA PHE A 291 -5.80 -15.77 -4.15
C PHE A 291 -6.10 -14.42 -3.47
N GLU A 292 -6.43 -14.44 -2.18
CA GLU A 292 -6.76 -13.25 -1.42
C GLU A 292 -5.54 -12.34 -1.20
N THR A 293 -5.78 -11.02 -1.16
CA THR A 293 -4.75 -10.03 -0.87
C THR A 293 -4.36 -10.03 0.59
N VAL A 294 -3.15 -9.54 0.90
CA VAL A 294 -2.71 -9.33 2.29
C VAL A 294 -3.67 -8.39 3.03
N THR A 295 -4.19 -7.36 2.35
CA THR A 295 -5.15 -6.40 2.93
C THR A 295 -6.51 -7.03 3.28
N PHE A 296 -6.97 -8.02 2.52
CA PHE A 296 -8.17 -8.78 2.87
C PHE A 296 -7.90 -9.69 4.07
N LYS A 297 -6.81 -10.47 4.02
CA LYS A 297 -6.42 -11.40 5.09
C LYS A 297 -6.22 -10.69 6.43
N SER A 298 -5.68 -9.46 6.42
CA SER A 298 -5.48 -8.67 7.63
C SER A 298 -6.77 -8.21 8.32
N LYS A 299 -7.94 -8.35 7.69
CA LYS A 299 -9.23 -8.06 8.34
C LYS A 299 -9.68 -9.18 9.28
N PHE A 300 -9.07 -10.36 9.19
CA PHE A 300 -9.39 -11.54 9.98
C PHE A 300 -8.45 -11.65 11.18
N LYS A 301 -8.93 -12.20 12.31
CA LYS A 301 -8.12 -12.38 13.52
C LYS A 301 -6.90 -13.27 13.26
N GLU A 302 -7.14 -14.37 12.56
CA GLU A 302 -6.14 -15.33 12.14
C GLU A 302 -6.48 -15.78 10.72
N TRP A 303 -5.46 -15.97 9.90
CA TRP A 303 -5.62 -16.48 8.54
C TRP A 303 -4.75 -17.73 8.37
N PRO A 304 -5.29 -18.86 7.92
CA PRO A 304 -4.53 -20.10 7.80
C PRO A 304 -3.36 -19.95 6.83
N GLN A 305 -2.22 -20.56 7.16
CA GLN A 305 -1.07 -20.60 6.26
C GLN A 305 -1.46 -21.35 4.97
N THR A 306 -1.44 -20.63 3.85
CA THR A 306 -1.76 -21.22 2.53
C THR A 306 -0.72 -22.30 2.25
N PRO A 307 -1.09 -23.58 2.07
CA PRO A 307 -0.15 -24.60 1.61
C PRO A 307 0.45 -24.17 0.28
N GLU A 308 1.75 -24.39 0.08
CA GLU A 308 2.40 -24.16 -1.22
C GLU A 308 1.73 -25.04 -2.29
N LEU A 309 0.75 -24.46 -2.99
CA LEU A 309 0.18 -25.07 -4.19
C LEU A 309 1.31 -25.13 -5.22
N LYS A 310 1.83 -26.35 -5.48
CA LYS A 310 2.71 -26.63 -6.62
C LYS A 310 1.93 -26.34 -7.91
N LEU A 311 2.06 -25.12 -8.42
CA LEU A 311 1.36 -24.65 -9.62
C LEU A 311 2.22 -24.89 -10.85
N SER A 312 1.68 -25.59 -11.85
CA SER A 312 2.25 -25.68 -13.20
C SER A 312 2.15 -24.33 -13.91
N SER A 313 3.27 -23.90 -14.51
CA SER A 313 3.44 -22.56 -15.11
C SER A 313 2.79 -22.37 -16.49
N GLU A 314 2.20 -23.43 -17.07
CA GLU A 314 1.82 -23.46 -18.49
C GLU A 314 0.36 -23.06 -18.80
N ASP A 315 -0.55 -23.06 -17.83
CA ASP A 315 -1.99 -23.12 -18.14
C ASP A 315 -2.69 -21.80 -18.57
N GLY A 316 -1.99 -20.65 -18.49
CA GLY A 316 -2.62 -19.34 -18.71
C GLY A 316 -2.20 -18.59 -19.98
N ARG A 317 -1.00 -18.85 -20.52
CA ARG A 317 -0.39 -17.98 -21.55
C ARG A 317 -1.04 -18.11 -22.93
N GLY A 318 -1.38 -19.34 -23.34
CA GLY A 318 -1.91 -19.62 -24.67
C GLY A 318 -3.39 -19.24 -24.85
N LYS A 319 -4.21 -19.40 -23.80
CA LYS A 319 -5.67 -19.20 -23.87
C LYS A 319 -6.04 -17.71 -23.97
N VAL A 320 -5.31 -16.83 -23.28
CA VAL A 320 -5.55 -15.38 -23.26
C VAL A 320 -5.25 -14.73 -24.62
N ALA A 321 -4.10 -15.06 -25.22
CA ALA A 321 -3.74 -14.53 -26.53
C ALA A 321 -4.71 -15.00 -27.63
N ALA A 322 -5.26 -16.21 -27.49
CA ALA A 322 -6.27 -16.75 -28.41
C ALA A 322 -7.65 -16.10 -28.24
N LEU A 323 -8.10 -15.89 -27.00
CA LEU A 323 -9.39 -15.25 -26.70
C LEU A 323 -9.41 -13.78 -27.14
N LEU A 324 -8.38 -13.01 -26.80
CA LEU A 324 -8.27 -11.58 -27.14
C LEU A 324 -8.17 -11.37 -28.66
N LYS A 325 -7.44 -12.24 -29.38
CA LYS A 325 -7.39 -12.21 -30.85
C LYS A 325 -8.73 -12.53 -31.48
N ARG A 326 -9.49 -13.49 -30.92
CA ARG A 326 -10.81 -13.88 -31.42
C ARG A 326 -11.86 -12.76 -31.25
N GLN A 327 -11.66 -11.86 -30.29
CA GLN A 327 -12.51 -10.69 -30.04
C GLN A 327 -11.98 -9.39 -30.71
N GLY A 328 -10.93 -9.46 -31.54
CA GLY A 328 -10.42 -8.30 -32.29
C GLY A 328 -9.59 -7.30 -31.47
N LEU A 329 -9.17 -7.65 -30.26
CA LEU A 329 -8.41 -6.77 -29.36
C LEU A 329 -6.90 -6.85 -29.65
N ASN A 330 -6.21 -5.71 -29.65
CA ASN A 330 -4.78 -5.61 -29.94
C ASN A 330 -3.92 -6.08 -28.76
N VAL A 331 -3.06 -7.09 -28.98
CA VAL A 331 -2.29 -7.78 -27.92
C VAL A 331 -0.81 -7.35 -27.87
N LYS A 332 -0.45 -6.22 -28.48
CA LYS A 332 0.94 -5.70 -28.48
C LYS A 332 1.34 -5.20 -27.08
N GLY A 333 1.87 -6.10 -26.26
CA GLY A 333 2.38 -5.78 -24.92
C GLY A 333 2.59 -6.99 -24.01
N LEU A 334 1.94 -8.13 -24.30
CA LEU A 334 1.98 -9.33 -23.47
C LEU A 334 3.35 -10.07 -23.43
N MET A 335 4.36 -9.59 -24.15
CA MET A 335 5.62 -10.31 -24.40
C MET A 335 6.86 -9.75 -23.68
N LYS A 336 6.76 -8.68 -22.89
CA LYS A 336 7.92 -8.20 -22.12
C LYS A 336 7.86 -8.72 -20.68
N ALA A 337 8.74 -9.67 -20.38
CA ALA A 337 9.07 -10.01 -19.00
C ALA A 337 9.62 -8.76 -18.32
N ALA A 338 9.08 -8.45 -17.14
CA ALA A 338 9.65 -7.42 -16.28
C ALA A 338 11.06 -7.86 -15.83
N PRO A 339 12.04 -6.95 -15.74
CA PRO A 339 13.31 -7.26 -15.10
C PRO A 339 13.08 -7.73 -13.68
N THR A 340 13.83 -8.74 -13.25
CA THR A 340 13.84 -9.21 -11.86
C THR A 340 14.27 -8.04 -10.97
N GLN A 341 13.35 -7.50 -10.16
CA GLN A 341 13.78 -6.68 -9.04
C GLN A 341 14.45 -7.62 -8.05
N GLU A 342 15.77 -7.47 -7.92
CA GLU A 342 16.56 -8.12 -6.88
C GLU A 342 15.99 -7.74 -5.52
N GLU A 343 15.89 -8.73 -4.63
CA GLU A 343 15.54 -8.48 -3.23
C GLU A 343 16.51 -7.46 -2.64
N PRO A 344 16.06 -6.54 -1.77
CA PRO A 344 16.98 -5.77 -0.97
C PRO A 344 17.86 -6.77 -0.20
N GLN A 345 19.15 -6.81 -0.51
CA GLN A 345 20.12 -7.60 0.24
C GLN A 345 20.05 -7.18 1.71
N SER A 346 20.21 -8.14 2.63
CA SER A 346 20.30 -7.85 4.06
C SER A 346 21.57 -7.03 4.30
N TYR A 347 21.41 -5.72 4.55
CA TYR A 347 22.51 -4.76 4.70
C TYR A 347 23.35 -4.92 5.98
N ILE A 348 23.00 -5.86 6.86
CA ILE A 348 23.75 -6.12 8.10
C ILE A 348 24.58 -7.39 7.91
N ASP A 349 25.89 -7.21 7.72
CA ASP A 349 26.86 -8.26 7.39
C ASP A 349 27.38 -9.04 8.60
N SER A 350 26.79 -8.82 9.79
CA SER A 350 27.18 -9.42 11.08
C SER A 350 28.59 -9.07 11.60
N THR A 351 29.34 -8.18 10.93
CA THR A 351 30.71 -7.80 11.33
C THR A 351 30.77 -6.65 12.34
N GLY A 352 29.63 -6.03 12.63
CA GLY A 352 29.51 -4.88 13.53
C GLY A 352 29.74 -5.18 15.02
N ASN A 353 29.82 -4.11 15.80
CA ASN A 353 30.02 -4.13 17.24
C ASN A 353 28.68 -3.98 17.98
N LEU A 354 28.35 -4.95 18.83
CA LEU A 354 27.14 -4.98 19.65
C LEU A 354 27.44 -4.56 21.10
N GLN A 355 26.63 -3.63 21.60
CA GLN A 355 26.58 -3.27 23.01
C GLN A 355 25.13 -3.35 23.50
N VAL A 356 24.92 -3.97 24.65
CA VAL A 356 23.58 -4.19 25.22
C VAL A 356 23.53 -3.68 26.66
N TRP A 357 22.42 -3.04 27.00
CA TRP A 357 22.11 -2.56 28.34
C TRP A 357 20.75 -3.07 28.77
N ARG A 358 20.60 -3.42 30.05
CA ARG A 358 19.32 -3.68 30.69
C ARG A 358 18.82 -2.42 31.39
N VAL A 359 17.56 -2.08 31.24
CA VAL A 359 16.94 -0.98 32.00
C VAL A 359 16.79 -1.38 33.46
N ASN A 360 17.16 -0.48 34.36
CA ASN A 360 17.08 -0.71 35.80
C ASN A 360 16.79 0.61 36.53
N ASP A 361 15.64 0.68 37.20
CA ASP A 361 15.07 1.92 37.73
C ASP A 361 15.06 3.03 36.66
N LYS A 362 15.80 4.13 36.88
CA LYS A 362 15.80 5.33 36.03
C LYS A 362 16.97 5.36 35.03
N ASP A 363 17.75 4.29 34.93
CA ASP A 363 18.95 4.23 34.09
C ASP A 363 19.08 2.88 33.37
N LYS A 364 20.18 2.67 32.65
CA LYS A 364 20.54 1.43 31.97
C LYS A 364 21.88 0.88 32.47
N VAL A 365 21.95 -0.42 32.68
CA VAL A 365 23.15 -1.15 33.14
C VAL A 365 23.73 -1.93 31.97
N GLN A 366 25.00 -1.69 31.65
CA GLN A 366 25.67 -2.38 30.55
C GLN A 366 25.87 -3.86 30.89
N LEU A 367 25.52 -4.75 29.95
CA LEU A 367 25.70 -6.19 30.12
C LEU A 367 27.12 -6.62 29.77
N SER A 368 27.59 -7.66 30.46
CA SER A 368 28.83 -8.34 30.14
C SER A 368 28.71 -9.02 28.76
N PRO A 369 29.80 -9.21 28.00
CA PRO A 369 29.75 -9.88 26.70
C PRO A 369 29.07 -11.25 26.72
N SER A 370 29.20 -12.02 27.81
CA SER A 370 28.56 -13.33 27.96
C SER A 370 27.05 -13.28 28.21
N ASP A 371 26.51 -12.11 28.55
CA ASP A 371 25.10 -11.90 28.88
C ASP A 371 24.37 -11.04 27.85
N GLN A 372 25.06 -10.50 26.83
CA GLN A 372 24.45 -9.68 25.79
C GLN A 372 23.37 -10.42 24.99
N SER A 373 23.37 -11.75 24.99
CA SER A 373 22.35 -12.59 24.35
C SER A 373 21.27 -13.13 25.30
N LYS A 374 21.33 -12.80 26.61
CA LYS A 374 20.47 -13.39 27.65
C LYS A 374 19.44 -12.40 28.14
N PHE A 375 18.22 -12.50 27.62
CA PHE A 375 17.14 -11.56 27.93
C PHE A 375 16.12 -12.21 28.84
N TYR A 376 15.50 -11.41 29.69
CA TYR A 376 14.49 -11.84 30.65
C TYR A 376 13.12 -11.26 30.26
N THR A 377 12.07 -12.08 30.29
CA THR A 377 10.70 -11.69 29.90
C THR A 377 10.12 -10.53 30.73
N GLY A 378 10.63 -10.31 31.94
CA GLY A 378 10.25 -9.25 32.87
C GLY A 378 11.00 -7.93 32.66
N ASP A 379 12.02 -7.90 31.82
CA ASP A 379 12.93 -6.76 31.69
C ASP A 379 12.81 -6.06 30.33
N CYS A 380 13.36 -4.85 30.26
CA CYS A 380 13.54 -4.10 29.04
C CYS A 380 15.03 -3.94 28.75
N TYR A 381 15.42 -4.04 27.47
CA TYR A 381 16.80 -3.91 27.02
C TYR A 381 16.92 -2.82 25.98
N ILE A 382 18.10 -2.22 25.92
CA ILE A 382 18.54 -1.30 24.89
C ILE A 382 19.79 -1.90 24.28
N PHE A 383 19.92 -1.88 22.96
CA PHE A 383 21.16 -2.27 22.31
C PHE A 383 21.59 -1.24 21.27
N GLN A 384 22.88 -1.17 21.04
CA GLN A 384 23.52 -0.37 20.01
C GLN A 384 24.35 -1.31 19.17
N TYR A 385 24.11 -1.29 17.87
CA TYR A 385 24.85 -2.07 16.90
C TYR A 385 25.47 -1.12 15.88
N THR A 386 26.80 -1.06 15.83
CA THR A 386 27.56 -0.22 14.90
C THR A 386 28.21 -1.10 13.84
N TYR A 387 28.00 -0.81 12.57
CA TYR A 387 28.49 -1.63 11.45
C TYR A 387 28.99 -0.75 10.29
N PRO A 388 29.91 -1.25 9.45
CA PRO A 388 30.38 -0.51 8.30
C PRO A 388 29.25 -0.38 7.25
N GLY A 389 28.89 0.85 6.89
CA GLY A 389 28.03 1.15 5.73
C GLY A 389 28.84 1.58 4.51
N ASP A 390 28.14 1.85 3.40
CA ASP A 390 28.77 2.16 2.10
C ASP A 390 29.70 3.40 2.15
N ASP A 391 29.26 4.46 2.84
CA ASP A 391 30.00 5.73 2.92
C ASP A 391 30.49 6.08 4.34
N LYS A 392 29.89 5.49 5.38
CA LYS A 392 30.16 5.79 6.79
C LYS A 392 29.75 4.63 7.69
N GLU A 393 30.23 4.63 8.93
CA GLU A 393 29.67 3.74 9.95
C GLU A 393 28.18 4.06 10.17
N GLU A 394 27.37 3.02 10.14
CA GLU A 394 25.96 3.06 10.46
C GLU A 394 25.74 2.56 11.89
N CYS A 395 24.67 3.05 12.51
CA CYS A 395 24.35 2.75 13.90
C CYS A 395 22.87 2.45 14.03
N LEU A 396 22.55 1.29 14.60
CA LEU A 396 21.21 0.88 14.98
C LEU A 396 21.09 0.91 16.50
N ILE A 397 20.14 1.68 17.02
CA ILE A 397 19.77 1.72 18.43
C ILE A 397 18.41 1.04 18.57
N GLY A 398 18.39 -0.14 19.17
CA GLY A 398 17.19 -0.93 19.38
C GLY A 398 16.75 -0.96 20.84
N THR A 399 15.44 -1.04 21.07
CA THR A 399 14.88 -1.45 22.37
C THR A 399 14.18 -2.79 22.23
N TRP A 400 14.36 -3.69 23.19
CA TRP A 400 13.61 -4.94 23.27
C TRP A 400 12.78 -4.97 24.56
N PHE A 401 11.51 -5.37 24.44
CA PHE A 401 10.56 -5.40 25.54
C PHE A 401 10.11 -6.83 25.83
N GLY A 402 10.40 -7.30 27.04
CA GLY A 402 9.90 -8.57 27.53
C GLY A 402 8.39 -8.57 27.68
N LYS A 403 7.75 -9.72 27.49
CA LYS A 403 6.29 -9.88 27.53
C LYS A 403 5.70 -9.59 28.92
N LYS A 404 6.45 -9.87 29.99
CA LYS A 404 6.11 -9.56 31.39
C LYS A 404 6.76 -8.25 31.88
N SER A 405 7.39 -7.46 31.00
CA SER A 405 7.95 -6.17 31.39
C SER A 405 6.90 -5.20 31.92
N ILE A 406 7.30 -4.33 32.85
CA ILE A 406 6.41 -3.31 33.42
C ILE A 406 6.38 -2.06 32.55
N GLU A 407 5.28 -1.32 32.60
CA GLU A 407 5.09 -0.12 31.78
C GLU A 407 6.13 0.97 32.05
N GLU A 408 6.50 1.16 33.32
CA GLU A 408 7.50 2.15 33.72
C GLU A 408 8.85 1.90 33.04
N ASP A 409 9.38 0.66 33.12
CA ASP A 409 10.63 0.27 32.47
C ASP A 409 10.56 0.44 30.94
N ARG A 410 9.39 0.15 30.32
CA ARG A 410 9.20 0.37 28.88
C ARG A 410 9.33 1.84 28.50
N VAL A 411 8.68 2.73 29.24
CA VAL A 411 8.76 4.19 29.01
C VAL A 411 10.19 4.69 29.19
N ILE A 412 10.89 4.20 30.21
CA ILE A 412 12.28 4.57 30.50
C ILE A 412 13.21 4.07 29.38
N ALA A 413 13.04 2.84 28.90
CA ALA A 413 13.83 2.31 27.79
C ALA A 413 13.69 3.17 26.52
N VAL A 414 12.47 3.56 26.17
CA VAL A 414 12.20 4.44 25.02
C VAL A 414 12.87 5.79 25.21
N SER A 415 12.74 6.40 26.37
CA SER A 415 13.36 7.70 26.70
C SER A 415 14.88 7.63 26.59
N LEU A 416 15.51 6.60 27.15
CA LEU A 416 16.96 6.39 27.11
C LEU A 416 17.46 6.12 25.69
N ALA A 417 16.74 5.32 24.89
CA ALA A 417 17.09 5.08 23.49
C ALA A 417 16.99 6.37 22.66
N SER A 418 15.97 7.19 22.85
CA SER A 418 15.86 8.49 22.17
C SER A 418 17.03 9.42 22.51
N LYS A 419 17.44 9.48 23.78
CA LYS A 419 18.65 10.24 24.20
C LYS A 419 19.93 9.72 23.53
N MET A 420 20.05 8.41 23.30
CA MET A 420 21.18 7.85 22.56
C MET A 420 21.17 8.28 21.09
N VAL A 421 20.00 8.29 20.45
CA VAL A 421 19.82 8.77 19.06
C VAL A 421 20.15 10.26 18.94
N GLU A 422 19.69 11.07 19.89
CA GLU A 422 20.04 12.50 19.99
C GLU A 422 21.55 12.70 20.12
N SER A 423 22.20 11.91 20.98
CA SER A 423 23.66 11.94 21.17
C SER A 423 24.42 11.53 19.90
N ALA A 424 23.82 10.64 19.09
CA ALA A 424 24.29 10.26 17.76
C ALA A 424 23.88 11.26 16.66
N LYS A 425 23.47 12.48 17.01
CA LYS A 425 23.06 13.55 16.08
C LYS A 425 21.96 13.11 15.09
N PHE A 426 21.06 12.24 15.53
CA PHE A 426 19.97 11.69 14.72
C PHE A 426 20.43 10.93 13.46
N GLN A 427 21.67 10.43 13.46
CA GLN A 427 22.19 9.60 12.37
C GLN A 427 21.96 8.11 12.61
N ALA A 428 21.65 7.71 13.84
CA ALA A 428 21.33 6.34 14.18
C ALA A 428 19.88 5.99 13.84
N VAL A 429 19.66 4.81 13.27
CA VAL A 429 18.33 4.23 13.10
C VAL A 429 17.82 3.78 14.47
N GLN A 430 16.56 4.08 14.79
CA GLN A 430 15.92 3.61 16.02
C GLN A 430 14.90 2.52 15.72
N ALA A 431 14.96 1.41 16.46
CA ALA A 431 14.04 0.29 16.31
C ALA A 431 13.46 -0.17 17.65
N ARG A 432 12.26 -0.78 17.60
CA ARG A 432 11.58 -1.33 18.77
C ARG A 432 11.17 -2.77 18.49
N PHE A 433 11.50 -3.65 19.42
CA PHE A 433 11.28 -5.09 19.35
C PHE A 433 10.50 -5.54 20.58
N TYR A 434 9.63 -6.53 20.38
CA TYR A 434 8.83 -7.12 21.44
C TYR A 434 9.10 -8.62 21.45
N GLU A 435 9.13 -9.20 22.65
CA GLU A 435 9.34 -10.64 22.83
C GLU A 435 8.40 -11.47 21.93
N GLY A 436 9.00 -12.32 21.10
CA GLY A 436 8.29 -13.20 20.17
C GLY A 436 7.85 -12.54 18.85
N LYS A 437 8.26 -11.28 18.61
CA LYS A 437 8.01 -10.50 17.38
C LYS A 437 9.30 -9.91 16.81
N GLU A 438 10.45 -10.52 17.11
CA GLU A 438 11.75 -10.10 16.61
C GLU A 438 11.88 -10.40 15.11
N PRO A 439 12.35 -9.45 14.27
CA PRO A 439 12.62 -9.71 12.87
C PRO A 439 13.93 -10.47 12.69
N ILE A 440 14.14 -11.05 11.49
CA ILE A 440 15.34 -11.84 11.17
C ILE A 440 16.63 -11.06 11.45
N GLN A 441 16.66 -9.77 11.13
CA GLN A 441 17.83 -8.91 11.36
C GLN A 441 18.25 -8.84 12.83
N PHE A 442 17.29 -8.94 13.76
CA PHE A 442 17.60 -9.00 15.19
C PHE A 442 18.40 -10.26 15.52
N PHE A 443 17.99 -11.42 15.01
CA PHE A 443 18.71 -12.67 15.25
C PHE A 443 20.09 -12.67 14.58
N VAL A 444 20.24 -12.06 13.40
CA VAL A 444 21.54 -11.88 12.75
C VAL A 444 22.49 -11.00 13.57
N ILE A 445 21.98 -9.93 14.20
CA ILE A 445 22.82 -9.08 15.07
C ILE A 445 23.29 -9.83 16.31
N PHE A 446 22.38 -10.56 16.96
CA PHE A 446 22.68 -11.21 18.24
C PHE A 446 23.39 -12.56 18.08
N GLN A 447 23.29 -13.21 16.91
CA GLN A 447 23.87 -14.51 16.52
C GLN A 447 23.37 -15.71 17.36
N SER A 448 23.27 -15.54 18.66
CA SER A 448 22.61 -16.43 19.61
C SER A 448 21.67 -15.59 20.47
N PHE A 449 20.46 -16.08 20.71
CA PHE A 449 19.48 -15.35 21.52
C PHE A 449 18.76 -16.30 22.47
N GLN A 450 18.75 -15.94 23.76
CA GLN A 450 18.15 -16.72 24.83
C GLN A 450 17.16 -15.87 25.62
N VAL A 451 15.95 -16.37 25.81
CA VAL A 451 14.91 -15.71 26.61
C VAL A 451 14.63 -16.55 27.87
N PHE A 452 14.82 -15.92 29.03
CA PHE A 452 14.61 -16.46 30.35
C PHE A 452 13.32 -15.93 30.97
N LYS A 453 12.76 -16.69 31.91
CA LYS A 453 11.60 -16.26 32.70
C LYS A 453 11.98 -15.31 33.83
N GLY A 454 10.96 -14.58 34.29
CA GLY A 454 11.04 -13.50 35.26
C GLY A 454 11.89 -12.33 34.79
N GLY A 455 12.54 -11.64 35.70
CA GLY A 455 13.23 -10.37 35.45
C GLY A 455 14.19 -10.00 36.57
N LEU A 456 15.23 -9.25 36.21
CA LEU A 456 16.30 -8.80 37.08
C LEU A 456 16.26 -7.29 37.31
N SER A 457 15.39 -6.54 36.62
CA SER A 457 15.24 -5.12 36.90
C SER A 457 14.63 -4.90 38.29
N SER A 458 15.12 -3.89 39.00
CA SER A 458 14.57 -3.49 40.30
C SER A 458 13.10 -3.07 40.20
N GLY A 459 12.70 -2.49 39.06
CA GLY A 459 11.30 -2.17 38.75
C GLY A 459 10.44 -3.44 38.70
N TYR A 460 10.86 -4.45 37.94
CA TYR A 460 10.19 -5.74 37.86
C TYR A 460 10.13 -6.43 39.23
N LYS A 461 11.25 -6.49 39.97
CA LYS A 461 11.31 -7.10 41.31
C LYS A 461 10.39 -6.40 42.32
N ARG A 462 10.25 -5.08 42.24
CA ARG A 462 9.31 -4.32 43.07
C ARG A 462 7.86 -4.64 42.68
N PHE A 463 7.56 -4.65 41.39
CA PHE A 463 6.23 -4.95 40.87
C PHE A 463 5.71 -6.33 41.29
N ILE A 464 6.53 -7.39 41.16
CA ILE A 464 6.11 -8.74 41.58
C ILE A 464 5.89 -8.82 43.09
N ALA A 465 6.74 -8.16 43.89
CA ALA A 465 6.60 -8.13 45.35
C ALA A 465 5.34 -7.36 45.80
N GLU A 466 5.05 -6.21 45.19
CA GLU A 466 3.86 -5.38 45.50
C GLU A 466 2.55 -6.05 45.10
N ASN A 467 2.56 -6.85 44.03
CA ASN A 467 1.37 -7.54 43.53
C ASN A 467 1.23 -8.98 44.06
N GLY A 468 2.16 -9.45 44.91
CA GLY A 468 2.14 -10.81 45.45
C GLY A 468 2.25 -11.90 44.38
N ILE A 469 2.98 -11.63 43.28
CA ILE A 469 3.19 -12.56 42.18
C ILE A 469 4.43 -13.40 42.50
N ASP A 470 4.36 -14.71 42.23
CA ASP A 470 5.49 -15.61 42.41
C ASP A 470 6.66 -15.20 41.48
N ASP A 471 7.86 -15.13 42.06
CA ASP A 471 9.06 -14.77 41.31
C ASP A 471 9.56 -15.97 40.49
N GLU A 472 9.08 -16.05 39.24
CA GLU A 472 9.53 -17.05 38.25
C GLU A 472 10.91 -16.72 37.63
N SER A 473 11.69 -15.81 38.22
CA SER A 473 13.00 -15.44 37.68
C SER A 473 13.93 -16.64 37.67
N TYR A 474 14.54 -16.88 36.50
CA TYR A 474 15.52 -17.93 36.34
C TYR A 474 16.65 -17.84 37.38
N SER A 475 17.00 -18.99 37.95
CA SER A 475 18.14 -19.19 38.84
C SER A 475 19.03 -20.29 38.28
N GLU A 476 20.36 -20.09 38.33
CA GLU A 476 21.34 -21.06 37.82
C GLU A 476 21.27 -22.40 38.57
N ASP A 477 20.87 -22.39 39.84
CA ASP A 477 20.72 -23.60 40.67
C ASP A 477 19.37 -24.32 40.43
N GLY A 478 18.49 -23.74 39.60
CA GLY A 478 17.15 -24.24 39.33
C GLY A 478 17.04 -25.15 38.12
N LEU A 479 16.00 -25.99 38.10
CA LEU A 479 15.62 -26.73 36.90
C LEU A 479 14.97 -25.77 35.88
N ALA A 480 15.47 -25.73 34.65
CA ALA A 480 14.87 -24.97 33.56
C ALA A 480 14.73 -25.83 32.30
N LEU A 481 13.58 -25.72 31.64
CA LEU A 481 13.33 -26.32 30.32
C LEU A 481 13.41 -25.22 29.26
N PHE A 482 14.21 -25.43 28.22
CA PHE A 482 14.30 -24.53 27.08
C PHE A 482 13.70 -25.18 25.84
N ARG A 483 12.78 -24.47 25.18
CA ARG A 483 12.34 -24.78 23.83
C ARG A 483 13.31 -24.10 22.85
N ILE A 484 13.93 -24.91 22.01
CA ILE A 484 14.73 -24.44 20.89
C ILE A 484 13.81 -24.29 19.67
N GLN A 485 13.79 -23.11 19.06
CA GLN A 485 12.95 -22.81 17.89
C GLN A 485 13.67 -21.92 16.89
N GLY A 486 13.37 -22.08 15.60
CA GLY A 486 13.95 -21.33 14.49
C GLY A 486 13.58 -22.00 13.16
N SER A 487 13.71 -21.28 12.04
CA SER A 487 13.48 -21.81 10.68
C SER A 487 14.77 -22.08 9.92
N GLY A 488 15.93 -21.73 10.49
CA GLY A 488 17.26 -21.97 9.93
C GLY A 488 18.38 -21.48 10.87
N PRO A 489 19.65 -21.63 10.47
CA PRO A 489 20.80 -21.27 11.32
C PRO A 489 20.80 -19.81 11.80
N GLU A 490 20.29 -18.89 10.97
CA GLU A 490 20.29 -17.43 11.19
C GLU A 490 19.21 -16.92 12.16
N ASN A 491 18.31 -17.79 12.66
CA ASN A 491 17.22 -17.38 13.54
C ASN A 491 16.88 -18.38 14.66
N MET A 492 17.87 -19.16 15.07
CA MET A 492 17.73 -20.06 16.21
C MET A 492 17.70 -19.29 17.52
N GLN A 493 16.73 -19.61 18.38
CA GLN A 493 16.60 -19.04 19.72
C GLN A 493 16.23 -20.12 20.75
N ALA A 494 16.63 -19.89 21.99
CA ALA A 494 16.28 -20.72 23.14
C ALA A 494 15.33 -19.95 24.06
N ILE A 495 14.13 -20.46 24.28
CA ILE A 495 13.13 -19.81 25.15
C ILE A 495 12.82 -20.72 26.34
N GLN A 496 12.96 -20.20 27.55
CA GLN A 496 12.60 -20.90 28.76
C GLN A 496 11.07 -21.08 28.83
N VAL A 497 10.63 -22.33 28.99
CA VAL A 497 9.22 -22.73 29.07
C VAL A 497 8.94 -23.43 30.39
N GLU A 498 7.65 -23.62 30.73
CA GLU A 498 7.31 -24.43 31.91
C GLU A 498 7.74 -25.89 31.69
N PRO A 499 8.41 -26.53 32.67
CA PRO A 499 8.60 -27.97 32.64
C PRO A 499 7.22 -28.63 32.77
N VAL A 500 6.76 -29.26 31.70
CA VAL A 500 5.45 -29.95 31.69
C VAL A 500 5.48 -31.06 32.73
N SER A 501 4.70 -30.92 33.80
CA SER A 501 4.41 -31.99 34.74
C SER A 501 3.48 -32.97 34.03
N PHE A 502 4.03 -34.10 33.57
CA PHE A 502 3.22 -35.28 33.32
C PHE A 502 2.67 -35.75 34.67
N PHE A 503 1.43 -35.40 34.98
CA PHE A 503 0.69 -36.14 36.00
C PHE A 503 0.29 -37.51 35.41
N PRO A 504 0.53 -38.61 36.13
CA PRO A 504 0.29 -39.97 35.66
C PRO A 504 -1.19 -40.30 35.45
#